data_AF-A0A958III3-F1
#
_entry.id   AF-A0A958III3-F1
#
_cell.length_a   1.000
_cell.length_b   1.000
_cell.length_c   1.000
_cell.angle_alpha   90.00
_cell.angle_beta   90.00
_cell.angle_gamma   90.00
#
_symmetry.space_group_name_H-M   'P 1'
#
loop_
_entity.id
_entity.type
_entity.pdbx_description
1 polymer ?
#
loop_
_entity_poly.entity_id
_entity_poly.type
_entity_poly.pdbx_seq_one_letter_code
_entity_poly.pdbx_strand_id
1 'polypeptide(L)'
;IVCKKLRYLIEFFSSLYPQEAVNDAIKQLKALQDNLGDFNDLSVQIDQLYAYLNNLKSSDNSMLIREISALIAVLNYKKILLRQAFKGLFKKFISEKNETLFYTLFGQK
;
A
#
# COMPACT_ATOMS: atom_id res chain seq x y z
N ILE A 1 -2.99 -3.95 -6.60
CA ILE A 1 -2.79 -5.25 -7.28
C ILE A 1 -1.59 -5.22 -8.24
N VAL A 2 -1.49 -4.26 -9.16
CA VAL A 2 -0.41 -4.19 -10.17
C VAL A 2 1.00 -4.22 -9.55
N CYS A 3 1.28 -3.42 -8.52
CA CYS A 3 2.63 -3.40 -7.91
C CYS A 3 3.03 -4.76 -7.33
N LYS A 4 2.10 -5.52 -6.73
CA LYS A 4 2.36 -6.87 -6.22
C LYS A 4 2.74 -7.82 -7.35
N LYS A 5 2.00 -7.78 -8.47
CA LYS A 5 2.31 -8.58 -9.67
C LYS A 5 3.72 -8.28 -10.20
N LEU A 6 4.08 -7.00 -10.30
CA LEU A 6 5.42 -6.59 -10.73
C LEU A 6 6.50 -7.17 -9.81
N ARG A 7 6.32 -7.07 -8.48
CA ARG A 7 7.27 -7.64 -7.53
C ARG A 7 7.41 -9.15 -7.67
N TYR A 8 6.30 -9.86 -7.80
CA TYR A 8 6.35 -11.32 -7.97
C TYR A 8 7.06 -11.73 -9.25
N LEU A 9 6.91 -10.99 -10.34
CA LEU A 9 7.65 -11.25 -11.57
C LEU A 9 9.16 -11.02 -11.37
N ILE A 10 9.55 -9.93 -10.72
CA ILE A 10 10.95 -9.62 -10.44
C ILE A 10 11.58 -10.68 -9.52
N GLU A 11 10.88 -11.07 -8.46
CA GLU A 11 11.32 -12.12 -7.53
C GLU A 11 11.41 -13.49 -8.22
N PHE A 12 10.45 -13.81 -9.10
CA PHE A 12 10.42 -15.09 -9.81
C PHE A 12 11.56 -15.23 -10.82
N PHE A 13 11.86 -14.17 -11.58
CA PHE A 13 12.93 -14.17 -12.58
C PHE A 13 14.28 -13.67 -12.03
N SER A 14 14.42 -13.51 -10.70
CA SER A 14 15.61 -12.88 -10.11
C SER A 14 16.92 -13.58 -10.47
N SER A 15 16.89 -14.91 -10.63
CA SER A 15 18.06 -15.71 -10.98
C SER A 15 18.63 -15.44 -12.37
N LEU A 16 17.89 -14.72 -13.24
CA LEU A 16 18.31 -14.36 -14.58
C LEU A 16 19.08 -13.03 -14.63
N TYR A 17 19.19 -12.31 -13.50
CA TYR A 17 19.70 -10.95 -13.44
C TYR A 17 20.73 -10.77 -12.31
N PRO A 18 21.57 -9.72 -12.36
CA PRO A 18 22.47 -9.38 -11.27
C PRO A 18 21.69 -9.15 -9.97
N GLN A 19 22.00 -9.95 -8.94
CA GLN A 19 21.22 -9.97 -7.69
C GLN A 19 21.18 -8.61 -6.98
N GLU A 20 22.28 -7.84 -7.03
CA GLU A 20 22.34 -6.50 -6.44
C GLU A 20 21.31 -5.55 -7.08
N ALA A 21 21.25 -5.52 -8.41
CA ALA A 21 20.31 -4.67 -9.15
C ALA A 21 18.85 -5.10 -8.90
N VAL A 22 18.58 -6.41 -8.84
CA VAL A 22 17.25 -6.93 -8.48
C VAL A 22 16.85 -6.49 -7.07
N ASN A 23 17.75 -6.61 -6.09
CA ASN A 23 17.48 -6.20 -4.72
C ASN A 23 17.16 -4.71 -4.62
N ASP A 24 17.88 -3.87 -5.38
CA ASP A 24 17.60 -2.44 -5.45
C ASP A 24 16.23 -2.14 -6.07
N ALA A 25 15.84 -2.83 -7.13
CA ALA A 25 14.54 -2.67 -7.78
C ALA A 25 13.39 -3.08 -6.84
N ILE A 26 13.54 -4.22 -6.15
CA ILE A 26 12.59 -4.68 -5.12
C ILE A 26 12.50 -3.66 -3.98
N LYS A 27 13.62 -3.08 -3.54
CA LYS A 27 13.63 -2.08 -2.47
C LYS A 27 12.85 -0.81 -2.85
N GLN A 28 12.99 -0.31 -4.07
CA GLN A 28 12.20 0.85 -4.53
C GLN A 28 10.71 0.50 -4.62
N LEU A 29 10.38 -0.68 -5.15
CA LEU A 29 9.00 -1.14 -5.27
C LEU A 29 8.34 -1.39 -3.92
N LYS A 30 9.08 -1.93 -2.95
CA LYS A 30 8.62 -2.19 -1.59
C LYS A 30 8.16 -0.91 -0.91
N ALA A 31 8.93 0.18 -1.00
CA ALA A 31 8.53 1.45 -0.38
C ALA A 31 7.17 1.98 -0.88
N LEU A 32 6.87 1.80 -2.18
CA LEU A 32 5.57 2.14 -2.75
C LEU A 32 4.47 1.16 -2.29
N GLN A 33 4.79 -0.13 -2.26
CA GLN A 33 3.87 -1.18 -1.85
C GLN A 33 3.47 -1.10 -0.38
N ASP A 34 4.40 -0.77 0.52
CA ASP A 34 4.14 -0.67 1.96
C ASP A 34 3.08 0.42 2.20
N ASN A 35 3.23 1.60 1.59
CA ASN A 35 2.23 2.68 1.67
C ASN A 35 0.87 2.30 1.07
N LEU A 36 0.86 1.63 -0.09
CA LEU A 36 -0.37 1.15 -0.71
C LEU A 36 -1.05 0.05 0.12
N GLY A 37 -0.25 -0.79 0.78
CA GLY A 37 -0.68 -1.85 1.69
C GLY A 37 -1.37 -1.26 2.90
N ASP A 38 -0.69 -0.36 3.62
CA ASP A 38 -1.24 0.34 4.79
C ASP A 38 -2.55 1.06 4.45
N PHE A 39 -2.61 1.73 3.29
CA PHE A 39 -3.82 2.42 2.84
C PHE A 39 -4.98 1.43 2.60
N ASN A 40 -4.68 0.30 1.96
CA ASN A 40 -5.66 -0.74 1.70
C ASN A 40 -6.15 -1.39 2.99
N ASP A 41 -5.24 -1.68 3.92
CA ASP A 41 -5.57 -2.31 5.20
C ASP A 41 -6.48 -1.41 6.05
N LEU A 42 -6.17 -0.11 6.12
CA LEU A 42 -7.07 0.85 6.75
C LEU A 42 -8.44 0.92 6.07
N SER A 43 -8.49 0.80 4.74
CA SER A 43 -9.75 0.80 4.00
C SER A 43 -10.62 -0.39 4.40
N VAL A 44 -10.04 -1.59 4.41
CA VAL A 44 -10.73 -2.81 4.81
C VAL A 44 -11.17 -2.74 6.28
N GLN A 45 -10.32 -2.24 7.18
CA GLN A 45 -10.68 -2.07 8.60
C GLN A 45 -11.85 -1.11 8.79
N ILE A 46 -11.84 0.04 8.10
CA ILE A 46 -12.94 1.01 8.17
C ILE A 46 -14.24 0.39 7.64
N ASP A 47 -14.19 -0.30 6.50
CA ASP A 47 -15.36 -0.97 5.93
C ASP A 47 -15.92 -2.04 6.88
N GLN A 48 -15.05 -2.80 7.55
CA GLN A 48 -15.45 -3.79 8.56
C GLN A 48 -16.10 -3.14 9.80
N LEU A 49 -15.60 -2.00 10.27
CA LEU A 49 -16.19 -1.28 11.41
C LEU A 49 -17.57 -0.71 11.05
N TYR A 50 -17.74 -0.17 9.84
CA TYR A 50 -19.06 0.24 9.36
C TYR A 50 -20.02 -0.93 9.22
N ALA A 51 -19.56 -2.06 8.66
CA ALA A 51 -20.38 -3.27 8.58
C ALA A 51 -20.79 -3.77 9.97
N TYR A 52 -19.88 -3.70 10.96
CA TYR A 52 -20.18 -4.03 12.34
C TYR A 52 -21.25 -3.10 12.92
N LEU A 53 -21.11 -1.77 12.75
CA LEU A 53 -22.10 -0.80 13.22
C LEU A 53 -23.48 -1.01 12.58
N ASN A 54 -23.53 -1.34 11.29
CA ASN A 54 -24.80 -1.57 10.58
C ASN A 54 -25.53 -2.85 11.04
N ASN A 55 -24.82 -3.79 11.65
CA ASN A 55 -25.38 -5.04 12.17
C ASN A 55 -25.81 -4.93 13.64
N LEU A 56 -25.59 -3.77 14.28
CA LEU A 56 -26.06 -3.51 15.63
C LEU A 56 -27.59 -3.39 15.66
N LYS A 57 -28.23 -3.98 16.68
CA LYS A 57 -29.66 -3.85 16.93
C LYS A 57 -29.98 -2.49 17.56
N SER A 58 -31.22 -2.03 17.43
CA SER A 58 -31.69 -0.76 17.98
C SER A 58 -31.62 -0.64 19.51
N SER A 59 -31.44 -1.75 20.24
CA SER A 59 -31.17 -1.79 21.68
C SER A 59 -29.70 -1.57 22.05
N ASP A 60 -28.82 -1.43 21.07
CA ASP A 60 -27.37 -1.45 21.31
C ASP A 60 -26.87 -0.14 21.89
N ASN A 61 -25.83 -0.27 22.72
CA ASN A 61 -25.28 0.77 23.56
C ASN A 61 -24.78 1.97 22.73
N SER A 62 -25.41 3.13 22.87
CA SER A 62 -25.04 4.39 22.21
C SER A 62 -23.58 4.80 22.44
N MET A 63 -23.01 4.39 23.58
CA MET A 63 -21.60 4.60 23.88
C MET A 63 -20.70 3.80 22.93
N LEU A 64 -21.00 2.53 22.66
CA LEU A 64 -20.21 1.69 21.75
C LEU A 64 -20.20 2.28 20.33
N ILE A 65 -21.38 2.71 19.85
CA ILE A 65 -21.52 3.35 18.53
C ILE A 65 -20.64 4.60 18.46
N ARG A 66 -20.64 5.43 19.51
CA ARG A 66 -19.82 6.63 19.59
C ARG A 66 -18.32 6.30 19.53
N GLU A 67 -17.85 5.35 20.33
CA GLU A 67 -16.43 5.00 20.39
C GLU A 67 -15.93 4.40 19.06
N ILE A 68 -16.72 3.54 18.41
CA ILE A 68 -16.37 2.99 17.10
C ILE A 68 -16.38 4.09 16.03
N SER A 69 -17.35 5.01 16.07
CA SER A 69 -17.38 6.14 15.14
C SER A 69 -16.16 7.05 15.29
N ALA A 70 -15.72 7.29 16.53
CA ALA A 70 -14.49 8.02 16.82
C ALA A 70 -13.25 7.29 16.30
N LEU A 71 -13.17 5.97 16.47
CA LEU A 71 -12.10 5.16 15.90
C LEU A 71 -12.06 5.25 14.37
N ILE A 72 -13.21 5.13 13.70
CA ILE A 72 -13.31 5.28 12.24
C ILE A 72 -12.78 6.66 11.79
N ALA A 73 -13.10 7.73 12.51
CA ALA A 73 -12.59 9.07 12.19
C ALA A 73 -11.05 9.14 12.27
N VAL A 74 -10.45 8.53 13.30
CA VAL A 74 -8.99 8.45 13.45
C VAL A 74 -8.35 7.64 12.32
N LEU A 75 -8.94 6.50 11.94
CA LEU A 75 -8.43 5.67 10.84
C LEU A 75 -8.53 6.40 9.49
N ASN A 76 -9.63 7.12 9.25
CA ASN A 76 -9.79 7.96 8.05
C ASN A 76 -8.72 9.06 7.99
N TYR A 77 -8.42 9.72 9.11
CA TYR A 77 -7.35 10.71 9.16
C TYR A 77 -5.99 10.10 8.78
N LYS A 78 -5.65 8.92 9.34
CA LYS A 78 -4.42 8.20 8.95
C LYS A 78 -4.39 7.85 7.47
N LYS A 79 -5.52 7.45 6.89
CA LYS A 79 -5.66 7.14 5.46
C LYS A 79 -5.38 8.36 4.57
N ILE A 80 -5.78 9.57 5.00
CA ILE A 80 -5.44 10.82 4.30
C ILE A 80 -3.93 11.08 4.32
N LEU A 81 -3.28 10.88 5.47
CA LEU A 81 -1.82 11.05 5.58
C LEU A 81 -1.06 10.09 4.66
N LEU A 82 -1.47 8.82 4.60
CA LEU A 82 -0.88 7.84 3.69
C LEU A 82 -1.05 8.26 2.22
N ARG A 83 -2.22 8.78 1.85
CA ARG A 83 -2.49 9.29 0.49
C ARG A 83 -1.61 10.48 0.15
N GLN A 84 -1.32 11.36 1.11
CA GLN A 84 -0.41 12.48 0.90
C GLN A 84 1.04 11.98 0.73
N ALA A 85 1.47 11.04 1.57
CA ALA A 85 2.81 10.43 1.49
C ALA A 85 3.04 9.67 0.17
N PHE A 86 1.99 9.05 -0.38
CA PHE A 86 2.04 8.35 -1.67
C PHE A 86 2.65 9.22 -2.77
N LYS A 87 2.32 10.51 -2.84
CA LYS A 87 2.82 11.42 -3.90
C LYS A 87 4.35 11.48 -3.91
N GLY A 88 4.97 11.57 -2.73
CA GLY A 88 6.44 11.60 -2.60
C GLY A 88 7.08 10.27 -2.95
N LEU A 89 6.51 9.17 -2.46
CA LEU A 89 6.97 7.81 -2.74
C LEU A 89 6.87 7.47 -4.23
N PHE A 90 5.74 7.82 -4.85
CA PHE A 90 5.51 7.61 -6.28
C PHE A 90 6.48 8.45 -7.11
N LYS A 91 6.68 9.73 -6.79
CA LYS A 91 7.67 10.57 -7.47
C LYS A 91 9.08 9.99 -7.39
N LYS A 92 9.47 9.43 -6.24
CA LYS A 92 10.76 8.75 -6.08
C LYS A 92 10.83 7.46 -6.92
N PHE A 93 9.75 6.70 -6.95
CA PHE A 93 9.66 5.46 -7.73
C PHE A 93 9.75 5.72 -9.25
N ILE A 94 9.17 6.81 -9.76
CA ILE A 94 9.26 7.17 -11.19
C ILE A 94 10.47 8.05 -11.52
N SER A 95 11.47 8.14 -10.64
CA SER A 95 12.67 8.94 -10.92
C SER A 95 13.51 8.33 -12.04
N GLU A 96 14.24 9.17 -12.78
CA GLU A 96 15.15 8.76 -13.86
C GLU A 96 16.15 7.67 -13.42
N LYS A 97 16.60 7.75 -12.15
CA LYS A 97 17.46 6.73 -11.55
C LYS A 97 16.77 5.37 -11.53
N ASN A 98 15.52 5.31 -11.09
CA ASN A 98 14.78 4.06 -11.02
C ASN A 98 14.36 3.58 -12.41
N GLU A 99 14.03 4.49 -13.32
CA GLU A 99 13.79 4.15 -14.72
C GLU A 99 15.02 3.49 -15.37
N THR A 100 16.20 4.10 -15.20
CA THR A 100 17.47 3.54 -15.69
C THR A 100 17.75 2.15 -15.11
N LEU A 101 17.48 1.95 -13.81
CA LEU A 101 17.64 0.65 -13.16
C LEU A 101 16.74 -0.40 -13.80
N PHE A 102 15.45 -0.10 -13.97
CA PHE A 102 14.50 -1.03 -14.59
C PHE A 102 14.81 -1.28 -16.07
N TYR A 103 15.29 -0.28 -16.79
CA TYR A 103 15.72 -0.44 -18.19
C TYR A 103 16.99 -1.31 -18.31
N THR A 104 17.93 -1.15 -17.39
CA THR A 104 19.16 -1.98 -17.36
C THR A 104 18.83 -3.44 -17.08
N LEU A 105 17.87 -3.69 -16.18
CA LEU A 105 17.43 -5.05 -15.86
C LEU A 105 16.60 -5.67 -16.98
N PHE A 106 15.58 -4.98 -17.49
CA PHE A 106 14.53 -5.61 -18.30
C PHE A 106 14.40 -5.06 -19.73
N GLY A 107 15.17 -4.02 -20.06
CA GLY A 107 15.08 -3.29 -21.33
C GLY A 107 16.03 -3.76 -22.43
N GLN A 108 16.96 -4.68 -22.12
CA GLN A 108 17.82 -5.28 -23.14
C GLN A 108 17.07 -6.44 -23.82
N LYS A 109 16.84 -6.31 -25.13
CA LYS A 109 16.38 -7.38 -26.01
C LYS A 109 17.53 -8.30 -26.39
#